data_AF-A0A6N2M0V7-F1
#
_entry.id   AF-A0A6N2M0V7-F1
#
_cell.length_a   1.000
_cell.length_b   1.000
_cell.length_c   1.000
_cell.angle_alpha   90.00
_cell.angle_beta   90.00
_cell.angle_gamma   90.00
#
_symmetry.space_group_name_H-M   'P 1'
#
loop_
_entity.id
_entity.type
_entity.pdbx_description
1 polymer ?
#
loop_
_entity_poly.entity_id
_entity_poly.type
_entity_poly.pdbx_seq_one_letter_code
_entity_poly.pdbx_strand_id
1 'polypeptide(L)'
;MPKMGSKKLKICISWSMLIWVVVVLSLHHLVGCQDVGDYNEINNPAVLPLITQFVYSRMSNLTAVISRDISNRSTFCIKDPEADWNQAFNFSSNLDFLTKCIQKTGGDITRRICTAAEMKFYFNNFFQPSSIDNYLKPNKNCNLTSWVSGCEPGWACSIGLNQPVDLENSKEIPARTRSCQTCCEGFFCPHGLTCMIPCPLGSHCPLSRLNRATGVCEPYSYQLPPGQPNHTCGGANIWADVGSSSEIFCLAGSYCPTTVQKISCSSGHYCRTGSTSETPCFKLTSCNANSPSQNIHAYGIMLL
;
A
#
# COMPACT_ATOMS: atom_id res chain seq x y z
N MET A 1 50.46 -58.07 33.17
CA MET A 1 50.30 -56.70 33.70
C MET A 1 51.19 -55.74 32.91
N PRO A 2 50.80 -54.49 32.75
CA PRO A 2 50.70 -53.73 31.48
C PRO A 2 52.02 -53.12 30.98
N LYS A 3 52.04 -52.69 29.72
CA LYS A 3 52.65 -51.42 29.25
C LYS A 3 52.26 -51.16 27.79
N MET A 4 51.24 -50.33 27.58
CA MET A 4 50.90 -49.79 26.25
C MET A 4 51.34 -48.32 26.24
N GLY A 5 52.31 -48.01 25.38
CA GLY A 5 52.96 -46.71 25.28
C GLY A 5 52.06 -45.65 24.64
N SER A 6 52.03 -44.48 25.28
CA SER A 6 51.34 -43.28 24.83
C SER A 6 51.98 -42.71 23.55
N LYS A 7 51.20 -42.58 22.47
CA LYS A 7 51.54 -41.70 21.33
C LYS A 7 50.79 -40.39 21.52
N LYS A 8 51.53 -39.30 21.71
CA LYS A 8 51.00 -37.92 21.72
C LYS A 8 50.61 -37.52 20.29
N LEU A 9 49.31 -37.33 20.04
CA LEU A 9 48.81 -36.72 18.81
C LEU A 9 48.85 -35.20 18.95
N LYS A 10 49.82 -34.55 18.28
CA LYS A 10 49.91 -33.08 18.21
C LYS A 10 48.83 -32.56 17.27
N ILE A 11 47.77 -32.00 17.84
CA ILE A 11 46.74 -31.27 17.12
C ILE A 11 47.26 -29.84 16.89
N CYS A 12 47.80 -29.56 15.71
CA CYS A 12 48.04 -28.19 15.25
C CYS A 12 46.75 -27.64 14.66
N ILE A 13 45.85 -27.13 15.51
CA ILE A 13 44.73 -26.31 15.04
C ILE A 13 45.33 -25.01 14.53
N SER A 14 45.34 -24.86 13.21
CA SER A 14 45.78 -23.66 12.52
C SER A 14 44.99 -22.46 13.03
N TRP A 15 45.70 -21.43 13.51
CA TRP A 15 45.14 -20.17 14.00
C TRP A 15 44.21 -19.51 12.96
N SER A 16 44.43 -19.80 11.67
CA SER A 16 43.56 -19.42 10.55
C SER A 16 42.13 -19.95 10.69
N MET A 17 41.94 -21.20 11.14
CA MET A 17 40.60 -21.78 11.29
C MET A 17 39.82 -21.11 12.43
N LEU A 18 40.52 -20.74 13.50
CA LEU A 18 39.91 -20.05 14.63
C LEU A 18 39.51 -18.62 14.26
N ILE A 19 40.33 -17.94 13.45
CA ILE A 19 40.00 -16.62 12.89
C ILE A 19 38.80 -16.71 11.95
N TRP A 20 38.73 -17.71 11.07
CA TRP A 20 37.58 -17.92 10.20
C TRP A 20 36.29 -18.22 10.97
N VAL A 21 36.35 -19.01 12.04
CA VAL A 21 35.19 -19.28 12.91
C VAL A 21 34.74 -18.00 13.62
N VAL A 22 35.67 -17.19 14.13
CA VAL A 22 35.34 -15.89 14.76
C VAL A 22 34.74 -14.92 13.72
N VAL A 23 35.30 -14.85 12.51
CA VAL A 23 34.76 -14.03 11.42
C VAL A 23 33.36 -14.49 11.05
N VAL A 24 33.12 -15.78 10.83
CA VAL A 24 31.79 -16.33 10.51
C VAL A 24 30.79 -16.12 11.65
N LEU A 25 31.19 -16.29 12.92
CA LEU A 25 30.34 -16.00 14.09
C LEU A 25 30.04 -14.50 14.25
N SER A 26 31.00 -13.63 13.93
CA SER A 26 30.79 -12.18 13.92
C SER A 26 29.90 -11.72 12.75
N LEU A 27 29.94 -12.41 11.61
CA LEU A 27 29.00 -12.24 10.50
C LEU A 27 27.59 -12.73 10.85
N HIS A 28 27.45 -13.78 11.68
CA HIS A 28 26.14 -14.23 12.17
C HIS A 28 25.51 -13.23 13.16
N HIS A 29 26.32 -12.47 13.90
CA HIS A 29 25.83 -11.39 14.76
C HIS A 29 25.39 -10.14 13.98
N LEU A 30 25.81 -9.98 12.73
CA LEU A 30 25.38 -8.86 11.86
C LEU A 30 24.10 -9.15 11.06
N VAL A 31 23.57 -10.38 11.09
CA VAL A 31 22.25 -10.72 10.52
C VAL A 31 21.20 -10.71 11.62
N GLY A 32 21.14 -9.61 12.38
CA GLY A 32 19.92 -9.26 13.10
C GLY A 32 18.93 -8.68 12.09
N CYS A 33 17.79 -9.35 11.87
CA CYS A 33 16.68 -8.75 11.13
C CYS A 33 16.38 -7.36 11.73
N GLN A 34 16.72 -6.30 11.00
CA GLN A 34 16.32 -4.94 11.32
C GLN A 34 14.80 -4.85 11.18
N ASP A 35 14.10 -5.04 12.28
CA ASP A 35 12.72 -4.61 12.41
C ASP A 35 12.71 -3.07 12.48
N VAL A 36 12.02 -2.42 11.54
CA VAL A 36 12.03 -0.96 11.29
C VAL A 36 11.31 -0.17 12.40
N GLY A 37 11.02 -0.80 13.54
CA GLY A 37 10.28 -0.19 14.63
C GLY A 37 11.04 0.87 15.44
N ASP A 38 12.35 1.07 15.22
CA ASP A 38 13.18 1.79 16.19
C ASP A 38 14.33 2.65 15.57
N TYR A 39 14.10 3.25 14.40
CA TYR A 39 15.09 4.17 13.83
C TYR A 39 14.93 5.58 14.40
N ASN A 40 15.70 5.90 15.43
CA ASN A 40 15.85 7.27 15.96
C ASN A 40 16.39 8.31 14.95
N GLU A 41 16.69 7.89 13.71
CA GLU A 41 17.29 8.70 12.65
C GLU A 41 16.36 9.02 11.47
N ILE A 42 15.04 8.82 11.57
CA ILE A 42 14.09 9.16 10.48
C ILE A 42 14.12 10.65 10.11
N ASN A 43 14.52 11.50 11.06
CA ASN A 43 14.72 12.94 10.84
C ASN A 43 16.05 13.27 10.14
N ASN A 44 16.94 12.28 9.95
CA ASN A 44 18.20 12.47 9.24
C ASN A 44 17.95 12.43 7.72
N PRO A 45 18.14 13.55 7.00
CA PRO A 45 17.88 13.62 5.57
C PRO A 45 18.78 12.68 4.75
N ALA A 46 19.94 12.26 5.28
CA ALA A 46 20.83 11.33 4.58
C ALA A 46 20.34 9.87 4.63
N VAL A 47 19.59 9.50 5.67
CA VAL A 47 19.14 8.11 5.91
C VAL A 47 17.71 7.88 5.41
N LEU A 48 16.90 8.93 5.39
CA LEU A 48 15.50 8.87 4.96
C LEU A 48 15.29 8.21 3.58
N PRO A 49 16.07 8.50 2.53
CA PRO A 49 15.90 7.83 1.23
C PRO A 49 16.12 6.32 1.29
N LEU A 50 17.07 5.85 2.11
CA LEU A 50 17.35 4.43 2.30
C LEU A 50 16.19 3.72 3.00
N ILE A 51 15.64 4.35 4.05
CA ILE A 51 14.44 3.85 4.75
C ILE A 51 13.26 3.80 3.78
N THR A 52 13.01 4.87 3.02
CA THR A 52 11.94 4.92 2.01
C THR A 52 12.08 3.79 1.00
N GLN A 53 13.29 3.54 0.49
CA GLN A 53 13.53 2.46 -0.47
C GLN A 53 13.28 1.07 0.14
N PHE A 54 13.68 0.86 1.40
CA PHE A 54 13.42 -0.40 2.10
C PHE A 54 11.92 -0.64 2.31
N VAL A 55 11.19 0.37 2.78
CA VAL A 55 9.72 0.30 2.95
C VAL A 55 9.04 0.04 1.62
N TYR A 56 9.47 0.73 0.56
CA TYR A 56 8.95 0.51 -0.80
C TYR A 56 9.17 -0.92 -1.26
N SER A 57 10.37 -1.49 -1.06
CA SER A 57 10.66 -2.88 -1.43
C SER A 57 9.72 -3.88 -0.73
N ARG A 58 9.47 -3.70 0.57
CA ARG A 58 8.54 -4.53 1.33
C ARG A 58 7.10 -4.40 0.82
N MET A 59 6.66 -3.18 0.54
CA MET A 59 5.33 -2.90 0.00
C MET A 59 5.17 -3.46 -1.43
N SER A 60 6.20 -3.34 -2.25
CA SER A 60 6.23 -3.85 -3.62
C SER A 60 6.12 -5.38 -3.64
N ASN A 61 6.90 -6.08 -2.80
CA ASN A 61 6.79 -7.54 -2.65
C ASN A 61 5.38 -7.99 -2.24
N LEU A 62 4.79 -7.31 -1.24
CA LEU A 62 3.42 -7.57 -0.80
C LEU A 62 2.41 -7.44 -1.95
N THR A 63 2.43 -6.31 -2.65
CA THR A 63 1.47 -6.05 -3.75
C THR A 63 1.65 -7.05 -4.90
N ALA A 64 2.87 -7.51 -5.17
CA ALA A 64 3.15 -8.53 -6.18
C ALA A 64 2.53 -9.90 -5.80
N VAL A 65 2.60 -10.30 -4.51
CA VAL A 65 1.94 -11.50 -4.01
C VAL A 65 0.43 -11.41 -4.18
N ILE A 66 -0.16 -10.27 -3.83
CA ILE A 66 -1.61 -10.06 -3.91
C ILE A 66 -2.11 -9.95 -5.35
N SER A 67 -1.34 -9.33 -6.24
CA SER A 67 -1.70 -9.24 -7.67
C SER A 67 -1.92 -10.62 -8.29
N ARG A 68 -1.06 -11.59 -7.97
CA ARG A 68 -1.23 -12.97 -8.47
C ARG A 68 -2.54 -13.58 -8.00
N ASP A 69 -2.88 -13.39 -6.72
CA ASP A 69 -4.11 -13.93 -6.15
C ASP A 69 -5.37 -13.26 -6.70
N ILE A 70 -5.35 -11.92 -6.88
CA ILE A 70 -6.44 -11.18 -7.53
C ILE A 70 -6.58 -11.59 -8.99
N SER A 71 -5.47 -11.66 -9.72
CA SER A 71 -5.44 -12.03 -11.13
C SER A 71 -6.05 -13.39 -11.39
N ASN A 72 -5.74 -14.40 -10.56
CA ASN A 72 -6.32 -15.73 -10.67
C ASN A 72 -7.87 -15.73 -10.58
N ARG A 73 -8.46 -14.74 -9.90
CA ARG A 73 -9.93 -14.59 -9.75
C ARG A 73 -10.55 -13.60 -10.73
N SER A 74 -9.73 -12.86 -11.47
CA SER A 74 -10.16 -11.79 -12.38
C SER A 74 -9.64 -11.99 -13.81
N THR A 75 -9.46 -13.26 -14.21
CA THR A 75 -9.04 -13.64 -15.58
C THR A 75 -9.97 -13.16 -16.69
N PHE A 76 -11.18 -12.72 -16.35
CA PHE A 76 -12.11 -12.08 -17.27
C PHE A 76 -11.70 -10.64 -17.66
N CYS A 77 -10.87 -9.96 -16.87
CA CYS A 77 -10.43 -8.58 -17.13
C CYS A 77 -8.91 -8.36 -17.05
N ILE A 78 -8.16 -9.23 -16.37
CA ILE A 78 -6.69 -9.18 -16.28
C ILE A 78 -6.10 -10.11 -17.32
N LYS A 79 -5.38 -9.55 -18.31
CA LYS A 79 -4.72 -10.31 -19.38
C LYS A 79 -3.26 -10.62 -19.06
N ASP A 80 -2.55 -9.61 -18.56
CA ASP A 80 -1.14 -9.71 -18.20
C ASP A 80 -0.99 -9.25 -16.75
N PRO A 81 -0.90 -10.18 -15.79
CA PRO A 81 -0.87 -9.84 -14.36
C PRO A 81 0.35 -9.00 -13.97
N GLU A 82 1.47 -9.17 -14.68
CA GLU A 82 2.71 -8.45 -14.40
C GLU A 82 2.66 -7.04 -14.99
N ALA A 83 2.16 -6.89 -16.22
CA ALA A 83 1.97 -5.57 -16.82
C ALA A 83 0.92 -4.75 -16.05
N ASP A 84 -0.22 -5.36 -15.72
CA ASP A 84 -1.30 -4.70 -14.97
C ASP A 84 -0.84 -4.30 -13.56
N TRP A 85 -0.05 -5.16 -12.89
CA TRP A 85 0.56 -4.82 -11.61
C TRP A 85 1.57 -3.69 -11.72
N ASN A 86 2.49 -3.76 -12.69
CA ASN A 86 3.50 -2.72 -12.87
C ASN A 86 2.84 -1.37 -13.17
N GLN A 87 1.78 -1.37 -13.96
CA GLN A 87 1.03 -0.16 -14.25
C GLN A 87 0.34 0.43 -13.02
N ALA A 88 -0.12 -0.41 -12.09
CA ALA A 88 -0.86 0.03 -10.90
C ALA A 88 0.02 0.28 -9.65
N PHE A 89 1.12 -0.43 -9.44
CA PHE A 89 1.84 -0.44 -8.16
C PHE A 89 3.35 -0.22 -8.26
N ASN A 90 3.87 0.09 -9.44
CA ASN A 90 5.28 0.45 -9.59
C ASN A 90 5.51 1.95 -9.31
N PHE A 91 5.80 2.27 -8.04
CA PHE A 91 6.06 3.65 -7.60
C PHE A 91 7.52 4.09 -7.74
N SER A 92 8.38 3.30 -8.41
CA SER A 92 9.83 3.54 -8.46
C SER A 92 10.24 4.91 -9.01
N SER A 93 9.39 5.55 -9.80
CA SER A 93 9.62 6.88 -10.37
C SER A 93 9.50 8.02 -9.35
N ASN A 94 8.68 7.87 -8.31
CA ASN A 94 8.48 8.88 -7.26
C ASN A 94 7.98 8.25 -5.96
N LEU A 95 8.80 8.33 -4.91
CA LEU A 95 8.50 7.84 -3.57
C LEU A 95 8.21 8.96 -2.56
N ASP A 96 7.84 10.16 -3.01
CA ASP A 96 7.63 11.32 -2.14
C ASP A 96 6.45 11.10 -1.19
N PHE A 97 5.36 10.49 -1.67
CA PHE A 97 4.20 10.17 -0.83
C PHE A 97 4.58 9.20 0.30
N LEU A 98 5.42 8.21 -0.01
CA LEU A 98 5.90 7.23 0.95
C LEU A 98 6.84 7.88 1.97
N THR A 99 7.75 8.73 1.51
CA THR A 99 8.66 9.50 2.35
C THR A 99 7.90 10.39 3.34
N LYS A 100 6.90 11.14 2.86
CA LYS A 100 6.02 11.97 3.70
C LYS A 100 5.26 11.12 4.72
N CYS A 101 4.79 9.95 4.32
CA CYS A 101 4.10 9.04 5.23
C CYS A 101 5.03 8.50 6.32
N ILE A 102 6.25 8.06 5.96
CA ILE A 102 7.26 7.61 6.94
C ILE A 102 7.52 8.67 8.00
N GLN A 103 7.66 9.93 7.58
CA GLN A 103 7.82 11.05 8.50
C GLN A 103 6.58 11.26 9.37
N LYS A 104 5.39 11.28 8.76
CA LYS A 104 4.11 11.48 9.44
C LYS A 104 3.86 10.41 10.51
N THR A 105 4.26 9.17 10.26
CA THR A 105 4.03 8.07 11.19
C THR A 105 5.20 7.79 12.14
N GLY A 106 6.25 8.62 12.12
CA GLY A 106 7.43 8.42 12.95
C GLY A 106 8.13 7.08 12.69
N GLY A 107 8.09 6.60 11.44
CA GLY A 107 8.74 5.36 11.00
C GLY A 107 7.94 4.08 11.17
N ASP A 108 6.79 4.12 11.83
CA ASP A 108 6.00 2.91 12.09
C ASP A 108 5.19 2.40 10.87
N ILE A 109 5.39 2.98 9.68
CA ILE A 109 4.54 2.75 8.51
C ILE A 109 4.43 1.27 8.14
N THR A 110 5.50 0.49 8.25
CA THR A 110 5.50 -0.96 7.98
C THR A 110 4.59 -1.71 8.95
N ARG A 111 4.44 -1.20 10.18
CA ARG A 111 3.50 -1.72 11.19
C ARG A 111 2.06 -1.31 10.90
N ARG A 112 1.78 -0.47 9.90
CA ARG A 112 0.44 0.01 9.51
C ARG A 112 -0.01 -0.49 8.15
N ILE A 113 0.91 -0.79 7.25
CA ILE A 113 0.60 -1.40 5.95
C ILE A 113 -0.06 -2.75 6.18
N CYS A 114 -1.11 -3.04 5.41
CA CYS A 114 -1.81 -4.32 5.48
C CYS A 114 -0.89 -5.49 5.17
N THR A 115 -1.06 -6.62 5.84
CA THR A 115 -0.43 -7.88 5.44
C THR A 115 -1.16 -8.51 4.26
N ALA A 116 -0.57 -9.55 3.66
CA ALA A 116 -1.22 -10.31 2.59
C ALA A 116 -2.54 -10.94 3.07
N ALA A 117 -2.66 -11.34 4.34
CA ALA A 117 -3.90 -11.88 4.90
C ALA A 117 -5.00 -10.81 4.94
N GLU A 118 -4.66 -9.59 5.35
CA GLU A 118 -5.59 -8.45 5.40
C GLU A 118 -6.03 -8.00 4.01
N MET A 119 -5.10 -7.92 3.05
CA MET A 119 -5.43 -7.62 1.66
C MET A 119 -6.31 -8.70 1.03
N LYS A 120 -5.99 -9.99 1.22
CA LYS A 120 -6.87 -11.09 0.78
C LYS A 120 -8.26 -10.98 1.37
N PHE A 121 -8.34 -10.69 2.66
CA PHE A 121 -9.62 -10.50 3.34
C PHE A 121 -10.45 -9.38 2.70
N TYR A 122 -9.83 -8.24 2.42
CA TYR A 122 -10.47 -7.11 1.75
C TYR A 122 -10.94 -7.46 0.33
N PHE A 123 -10.04 -7.93 -0.53
CA PHE A 123 -10.36 -8.15 -1.94
C PHE A 123 -11.30 -9.35 -2.17
N ASN A 124 -11.25 -10.36 -1.31
CA ASN A 124 -12.18 -11.48 -1.38
C ASN A 124 -13.64 -11.08 -1.15
N ASN A 125 -13.90 -9.92 -0.55
CA ASN A 125 -15.25 -9.40 -0.38
C ASN A 125 -15.89 -9.01 -1.71
N PHE A 126 -15.09 -8.53 -2.69
CA PHE A 126 -15.60 -8.15 -4.02
C PHE A 126 -16.02 -9.34 -4.88
N PHE A 127 -15.44 -10.52 -4.64
CA PHE A 127 -15.75 -11.73 -5.38
C PHE A 127 -16.89 -12.55 -4.77
N GLN A 128 -17.43 -12.13 -3.62
CA GLN A 128 -18.57 -12.80 -3.01
C GLN A 128 -19.87 -12.25 -3.60
N PRO A 129 -20.88 -13.11 -3.86
CA PRO A 129 -22.19 -12.64 -4.28
C PRO A 129 -22.74 -11.70 -3.22
N SER A 130 -23.13 -10.51 -3.67
CA SER A 130 -23.56 -9.36 -2.88
C SER A 130 -24.45 -9.77 -1.70
N SER A 131 -23.87 -9.84 -0.51
CA SER A 131 -24.64 -9.58 0.70
C SER A 131 -25.08 -8.13 0.65
N ILE A 132 -26.30 -7.86 1.10
CA ILE A 132 -27.06 -6.59 1.02
C ILE A 132 -26.30 -5.36 1.58
N ASP A 133 -25.15 -5.56 2.20
CA ASP A 133 -24.37 -4.60 2.94
C ASP A 133 -22.96 -4.42 2.34
N ASN A 134 -22.59 -3.18 2.00
CA ASN A 134 -21.24 -2.79 1.54
C ASN A 134 -20.14 -2.93 2.62
N TYR A 135 -20.42 -3.62 3.72
CA TYR A 135 -19.54 -3.73 4.87
C TYR A 135 -18.68 -5.00 4.80
N LEU A 136 -17.42 -4.88 5.24
CA LEU A 136 -16.57 -6.04 5.46
C LEU A 136 -17.16 -6.93 6.55
N LYS A 137 -16.97 -8.25 6.39
CA LYS A 137 -17.32 -9.21 7.45
C LYS A 137 -16.54 -8.89 8.75
N PRO A 138 -17.07 -9.27 9.93
CA PRO A 138 -16.31 -9.15 11.16
C PRO A 138 -14.97 -9.89 11.08
N ASN A 139 -13.93 -9.30 11.65
CA ASN A 139 -12.60 -9.89 11.75
C ASN A 139 -12.02 -9.73 13.17
N LYS A 140 -10.77 -10.14 13.37
CA LYS A 140 -10.11 -10.11 14.67
C LYS A 140 -10.09 -8.72 15.33
N ASN A 141 -9.96 -7.66 14.54
CA ASN A 141 -9.81 -6.29 15.02
C ASN A 141 -11.13 -5.50 15.01
N CYS A 142 -12.04 -5.83 14.09
CA CYS A 142 -13.30 -5.12 13.87
C CYS A 142 -14.45 -6.13 13.92
N ASN A 143 -15.09 -6.24 15.08
CA ASN A 143 -16.21 -7.12 15.34
C ASN A 143 -17.09 -6.54 16.47
N LEU A 144 -18.10 -7.30 16.91
CA LEU A 144 -19.05 -6.85 17.94
C LEU A 144 -18.42 -6.61 19.33
N THR A 145 -17.28 -7.24 19.64
CA THR A 145 -16.59 -7.11 20.93
C THR A 145 -15.32 -6.27 20.87
N SER A 146 -14.81 -5.98 19.68
CA SER A 146 -13.62 -5.19 19.46
C SER A 146 -13.85 -4.21 18.31
N TRP A 147 -13.88 -2.92 18.63
CA TRP A 147 -14.00 -1.84 17.67
C TRP A 147 -13.06 -0.69 18.03
N VAL A 148 -11.91 -0.66 17.37
CA VAL A 148 -10.90 0.39 17.57
C VAL A 148 -11.06 1.49 16.53
N SER A 149 -10.48 2.68 16.75
CA SER A 149 -10.62 3.80 15.81
C SER A 149 -10.13 3.49 14.39
N GLY A 150 -9.22 2.53 14.19
CA GLY A 150 -8.83 2.10 12.85
C GLY A 150 -9.87 1.24 12.13
N CYS A 151 -10.96 0.83 12.77
CA CYS A 151 -12.09 0.20 12.09
C CYS A 151 -12.96 1.22 11.35
N GLU A 152 -12.79 2.51 11.65
CA GLU A 152 -13.49 3.61 11.01
C GLU A 152 -12.81 4.01 9.70
N PRO A 153 -13.56 4.54 8.72
CA PRO A 153 -13.04 4.92 7.41
C PRO A 153 -11.92 5.96 7.49
N GLY A 154 -10.84 5.71 6.76
CA GLY A 154 -9.71 6.63 6.64
C GLY A 154 -8.71 6.58 7.81
N TRP A 155 -8.85 5.63 8.73
CA TRP A 155 -7.96 5.43 9.89
C TRP A 155 -7.31 4.05 9.89
N ALA A 156 -6.11 3.97 10.46
CA ALA A 156 -5.40 2.71 10.65
C ALA A 156 -4.68 2.67 12.01
N CYS A 157 -4.42 1.47 12.50
CA CYS A 157 -3.72 1.22 13.76
C CYS A 157 -2.43 0.41 13.51
N SER A 158 -1.47 0.54 14.41
CA SER A 158 -0.20 -0.17 14.33
C SER A 158 -0.30 -1.57 14.93
N ILE A 159 0.50 -2.51 14.40
CA ILE A 159 0.84 -3.75 15.08
C ILE A 159 1.64 -3.41 16.36
N GLY A 160 1.35 -4.09 17.46
CA GLY A 160 2.03 -3.87 18.74
C GLY A 160 3.55 -4.13 18.66
N LEU A 161 4.33 -3.39 19.45
CA LEU A 161 5.81 -3.46 19.43
C LEU A 161 6.37 -4.86 19.68
N ASN A 162 5.63 -5.67 20.46
CA ASN A 162 6.03 -7.04 20.84
C ASN A 162 5.79 -8.09 19.74
N GLN A 163 5.22 -7.70 18.59
CA GLN A 163 4.91 -8.61 17.49
C GLN A 163 5.78 -8.28 16.27
N PRO A 164 6.39 -9.30 15.63
CA PRO A 164 7.14 -9.11 14.39
C PRO A 164 6.19 -8.72 13.26
N VAL A 165 6.67 -7.86 12.36
CA VAL A 165 5.94 -7.45 11.17
C VAL A 165 6.31 -8.37 10.01
N ASP A 166 5.36 -9.22 9.63
CA ASP A 166 5.45 -10.00 8.39
C ASP A 166 4.32 -9.56 7.45
N LEU A 167 4.66 -8.66 6.51
CA LEU A 167 3.69 -8.19 5.51
C LEU A 167 3.28 -9.32 4.55
N GLU A 168 4.14 -10.32 4.33
CA GLU A 168 3.87 -11.40 3.37
C GLU A 168 2.99 -12.50 3.97
N ASN A 169 2.74 -12.47 5.29
CA ASN A 169 1.85 -13.41 5.96
C ASN A 169 0.45 -13.36 5.33
N SER A 170 0.09 -14.45 4.66
CA SER A 170 -1.19 -14.59 3.98
C SER A 170 -2.21 -15.47 4.71
N LYS A 171 -1.90 -15.91 5.93
CA LYS A 171 -2.69 -16.88 6.69
C LYS A 171 -3.48 -16.24 7.82
N GLU A 172 -2.88 -15.28 8.52
CA GLU A 172 -3.45 -14.74 9.75
C GLU A 172 -3.49 -13.20 9.74
N ILE A 173 -4.64 -12.66 10.18
CA ILE A 173 -4.81 -11.22 10.38
C ILE A 173 -4.17 -10.85 11.74
N PRO A 174 -3.17 -9.94 11.77
CA PRO A 174 -2.52 -9.51 13.00
C PRO A 174 -3.46 -8.65 13.85
N ALA A 175 -3.15 -8.54 15.15
CA ALA A 175 -3.88 -7.64 16.04
C ALA A 175 -3.36 -6.20 15.90
N ARG A 176 -4.26 -5.24 15.64
CA ARG A 176 -3.94 -3.82 15.43
C ARG A 176 -4.82 -2.95 16.32
N THR A 177 -4.36 -2.70 17.54
CA THR A 177 -5.15 -2.01 18.57
C THR A 177 -4.42 -0.81 19.18
N ARG A 178 -3.29 -0.41 18.61
CA ARG A 178 -2.41 0.62 19.16
C ARG A 178 -2.20 1.76 18.17
N SER A 179 -1.89 2.95 18.73
CA SER A 179 -1.46 4.13 17.98
C SER A 179 -2.36 4.45 16.77
N CYS A 180 -3.69 4.40 16.91
CA CYS A 180 -4.57 4.62 15.77
C CYS A 180 -4.49 6.08 15.28
N GLN A 181 -4.37 6.27 13.97
CA GLN A 181 -4.29 7.61 13.35
C GLN A 181 -4.88 7.61 11.94
N THR A 182 -5.10 8.81 11.40
CA THR A 182 -5.51 8.99 10.01
C THR A 182 -4.46 8.43 9.05
N CYS A 183 -4.93 7.78 7.99
CA CYS A 183 -4.05 7.26 6.96
C CYS A 183 -3.37 8.39 6.18
N CYS A 184 -2.21 8.09 5.60
CA CYS A 184 -1.46 9.06 4.80
C CYS A 184 -2.12 9.30 3.44
N GLU A 185 -1.81 10.45 2.80
CA GLU A 185 -2.09 10.58 1.38
C GLU A 185 -1.42 9.45 0.58
N GLY A 186 -2.07 9.02 -0.50
CA GLY A 186 -1.60 7.91 -1.33
C GLY A 186 -1.93 6.52 -0.78
N PHE A 187 -2.66 6.45 0.33
CA PHE A 187 -3.17 5.21 0.92
C PHE A 187 -4.67 5.33 1.20
N PHE A 188 -5.36 4.20 1.24
CA PHE A 188 -6.73 4.11 1.70
C PHE A 188 -6.85 3.10 2.85
N CYS A 189 -7.85 3.33 3.70
CA CYS A 189 -8.13 2.61 4.94
C CYS A 189 -9.61 2.30 5.03
N PRO A 190 -10.01 1.09 4.62
CA PRO A 190 -11.40 0.70 4.57
C PRO A 190 -12.08 0.63 5.93
N HIS A 191 -13.37 0.99 5.97
CA HIS A 191 -14.19 0.70 7.14
C HIS A 191 -14.22 -0.82 7.40
N GLY A 192 -13.91 -1.22 8.64
CA GLY A 192 -13.79 -2.61 9.07
C GLY A 192 -12.38 -3.21 8.89
N LEU A 193 -11.37 -2.44 8.47
CA LEU A 193 -9.99 -2.89 8.33
C LEU A 193 -9.01 -1.88 8.94
N THR A 194 -8.12 -2.34 9.80
CA THR A 194 -7.27 -1.49 10.65
C THR A 194 -5.90 -1.13 10.05
N CYS A 195 -5.73 -1.26 8.74
CA CYS A 195 -4.44 -1.14 8.07
C CYS A 195 -4.52 -0.31 6.79
N MET A 196 -3.36 0.14 6.32
CA MET A 196 -3.20 0.98 5.14
C MET A 196 -2.96 0.13 3.89
N ILE A 197 -3.69 0.42 2.83
CA ILE A 197 -3.48 -0.16 1.50
C ILE A 197 -3.00 0.96 0.57
N PRO A 198 -1.87 0.79 -0.16
CA PRO A 198 -1.43 1.79 -1.12
C PRO A 198 -2.48 1.98 -2.22
N CYS A 199 -2.76 3.22 -2.58
CA CYS A 199 -3.60 3.51 -3.73
C CYS A 199 -2.86 3.16 -5.03
N PRO A 200 -3.52 2.59 -6.05
CA PRO A 200 -2.87 2.30 -7.33
C PRO A 200 -2.57 3.59 -8.11
N LEU A 201 -1.57 3.59 -8.98
CA LEU A 201 -1.36 4.65 -9.96
C LEU A 201 -2.61 4.83 -10.84
N GLY A 202 -2.88 6.07 -11.22
CA GLY A 202 -4.13 6.45 -11.87
C GLY A 202 -5.25 6.76 -10.87
N SER A 203 -5.02 6.61 -9.56
CA SER A 203 -5.87 7.17 -8.51
C SER A 203 -5.36 8.52 -8.01
N HIS A 204 -6.21 9.25 -7.28
CA HIS A 204 -5.87 10.45 -6.54
C HIS A 204 -6.41 10.36 -5.11
N CYS A 205 -5.52 10.10 -4.16
CA CYS A 205 -5.81 9.83 -2.75
C CYS A 205 -5.29 10.93 -1.79
N PRO A 206 -5.84 12.16 -1.79
CA PRO A 206 -5.52 13.18 -0.80
C PRO A 206 -6.12 12.88 0.59
N LEU A 207 -5.76 13.65 1.60
CA LEU A 207 -6.50 13.65 2.87
C LEU A 207 -7.88 14.27 2.69
N SER A 208 -8.88 13.67 3.31
CA SER A 208 -10.23 14.22 3.35
C SER A 208 -10.40 15.32 4.38
N ARG A 209 -11.38 16.19 4.14
CA ARG A 209 -11.74 17.30 5.02
C ARG A 209 -13.22 17.25 5.37
N LEU A 210 -13.52 17.58 6.62
CA LEU A 210 -14.90 17.65 7.09
C LEU A 210 -15.60 18.86 6.49
N ASN A 211 -16.61 18.61 5.66
CA ASN A 211 -17.58 19.62 5.29
C ASN A 211 -18.51 19.84 6.49
N ARG A 212 -18.34 20.97 7.18
CA ARG A 212 -19.10 21.29 8.40
C ARG A 212 -20.59 21.50 8.16
N ALA A 213 -20.99 21.82 6.93
CA ALA A 213 -22.39 22.03 6.58
C ALA A 213 -23.13 20.69 6.42
N THR A 214 -22.48 19.69 5.82
CA THR A 214 -23.10 18.37 5.54
C THR A 214 -22.72 17.28 6.55
N GLY A 215 -21.64 17.49 7.31
CA GLY A 215 -21.06 16.48 8.20
C GLY A 215 -20.29 15.37 7.47
N VAL A 216 -19.95 15.58 6.20
CA VAL A 216 -19.34 14.57 5.31
C VAL A 216 -17.85 14.86 5.10
N CYS A 217 -17.03 13.80 5.05
CA CYS A 217 -15.61 13.86 4.72
C CYS A 217 -15.41 13.82 3.19
N GLU A 218 -15.04 14.96 2.61
CA GLU A 218 -14.82 15.10 1.17
C GLU A 218 -13.34 14.84 0.82
N PRO A 219 -13.03 14.14 -0.29
CA PRO A 219 -13.94 13.75 -1.38
C PRO A 219 -14.63 12.38 -1.22
N TYR A 220 -14.40 11.66 -0.11
CA TYR A 220 -14.73 10.23 0.03
C TYR A 220 -16.13 9.93 0.57
N SER A 221 -16.96 10.94 0.78
CA SER A 221 -18.39 10.83 1.08
C SER A 221 -18.76 10.00 2.33
N TYR A 222 -17.85 9.81 3.29
CA TYR A 222 -18.14 9.13 4.56
C TYR A 222 -18.35 10.11 5.71
N GLN A 223 -19.05 9.68 6.76
CA GLN A 223 -19.33 10.48 7.94
C GLN A 223 -18.45 10.09 9.12
N LEU A 224 -18.27 11.00 10.08
CA LEU A 224 -17.58 10.69 11.32
C LEU A 224 -18.43 9.79 12.22
N PRO A 225 -17.83 8.84 12.94
CA PRO A 225 -18.56 8.00 13.87
C PRO A 225 -19.20 8.83 14.99
N PRO A 226 -20.45 8.55 15.37
CA PRO A 226 -21.14 9.29 16.42
C PRO A 226 -20.44 9.07 17.78
N GLY A 227 -20.32 10.14 18.57
CA GLY A 227 -19.79 10.07 19.93
C GLY A 227 -18.26 9.91 20.06
N GLN A 228 -17.50 10.02 18.96
CA GLN A 228 -16.02 9.97 19.00
C GLN A 228 -15.40 11.35 18.71
N PRO A 229 -15.21 12.23 19.72
CA PRO A 229 -14.74 13.60 19.51
C PRO A 229 -13.28 13.69 19.01
N ASN A 230 -12.47 12.66 19.27
CA ASN A 230 -11.08 12.58 18.79
C ASN A 230 -10.97 12.03 17.37
N HIS A 231 -12.09 11.63 16.75
CA HIS A 231 -12.12 11.10 15.40
C HIS A 231 -12.27 12.22 14.39
N THR A 232 -11.47 12.19 13.32
CA THR A 232 -11.47 13.21 12.27
C THR A 232 -11.57 12.57 10.90
N CYS A 233 -11.86 13.39 9.88
CA CYS A 233 -11.70 12.94 8.50
C CYS A 233 -10.24 12.54 8.26
N GLY A 234 -10.05 11.48 7.48
CA GLY A 234 -8.79 10.77 7.30
C GLY A 234 -8.48 10.54 5.82
N GLY A 235 -7.86 9.41 5.50
CA GLY A 235 -7.57 9.04 4.10
C GLY A 235 -8.79 8.54 3.34
N ALA A 236 -8.55 8.02 2.13
CA ALA A 236 -9.56 7.31 1.35
C ALA A 236 -10.13 6.11 2.14
N ASN A 237 -11.42 5.81 1.96
CA ASN A 237 -12.15 4.79 2.72
C ASN A 237 -12.57 3.56 1.90
N ILE A 238 -12.40 3.58 0.58
CA ILE A 238 -12.82 2.47 -0.26
C ILE A 238 -11.97 2.42 -1.54
N TRP A 239 -11.62 1.21 -1.95
CA TRP A 239 -11.22 0.91 -3.32
C TRP A 239 -12.09 -0.23 -3.84
N ALA A 240 -12.99 0.07 -4.75
CA ALA A 240 -13.92 -0.89 -5.36
C ALA A 240 -13.94 -0.70 -6.90
N ASP A 241 -15.01 -1.16 -7.54
CA ASP A 241 -15.25 -0.86 -8.95
C ASP A 241 -15.50 0.64 -9.19
N VAL A 242 -15.42 1.06 -10.46
CA VAL A 242 -15.58 2.47 -10.86
C VAL A 242 -16.96 3.04 -10.53
N GLY A 243 -18.01 2.21 -10.51
CA GLY A 243 -19.36 2.62 -10.12
C GLY A 243 -19.48 2.86 -8.62
N SER A 244 -18.81 2.03 -7.81
CA SER A 244 -18.87 2.08 -6.34
C SER A 244 -17.81 2.95 -5.68
N SER A 245 -16.76 3.35 -6.40
CA SER A 245 -15.62 4.11 -5.85
C SER A 245 -15.04 5.13 -6.84
N SER A 246 -15.90 5.80 -7.59
CA SER A 246 -15.49 6.80 -8.60
C SER A 246 -14.60 7.92 -8.03
N GLU A 247 -14.70 8.20 -6.73
CA GLU A 247 -14.05 9.30 -6.01
C GLU A 247 -12.54 9.14 -5.85
N ILE A 248 -12.03 7.91 -5.94
CA ILE A 248 -10.59 7.63 -5.82
C ILE A 248 -9.87 7.66 -7.17
N PHE A 249 -10.57 7.47 -8.28
CA PHE A 249 -9.93 7.47 -9.59
C PHE A 249 -9.52 8.89 -9.98
N CYS A 250 -8.40 9.00 -10.71
CA CYS A 250 -8.02 10.28 -11.30
C CYS A 250 -9.14 10.74 -12.24
N LEU A 251 -9.70 11.92 -11.97
CA LEU A 251 -10.87 12.43 -12.68
C LEU A 251 -10.57 12.63 -14.17
N ALA A 252 -11.57 12.34 -15.01
CA ALA A 252 -11.48 12.58 -16.44
C ALA A 252 -11.16 14.06 -16.75
N GLY A 253 -10.35 14.29 -17.78
CA GLY A 253 -9.77 15.59 -18.08
C GLY A 253 -8.53 15.92 -17.25
N SER A 254 -8.09 15.03 -16.37
CA SER A 254 -6.82 15.12 -15.63
C SER A 254 -6.07 13.79 -15.65
N TYR A 255 -4.78 13.83 -15.40
CA TYR A 255 -3.95 12.66 -15.15
C TYR A 255 -3.20 12.79 -13.82
N CYS A 256 -2.87 11.65 -13.22
CA CYS A 256 -2.29 11.56 -11.89
C CYS A 256 -0.99 10.76 -11.98
N PRO A 257 0.17 11.44 -12.14
CA PRO A 257 1.47 10.76 -12.27
C PRO A 257 1.90 10.09 -10.96
N THR A 258 1.36 10.57 -9.83
CA THR A 258 1.45 9.93 -8.52
C THR A 258 0.08 9.89 -7.88
N THR A 259 -0.09 9.09 -6.83
CA THR A 259 -1.35 8.93 -6.10
C THR A 259 -1.78 10.18 -5.33
N VAL A 260 -0.96 11.23 -5.31
CA VAL A 260 -1.22 12.47 -4.55
C VAL A 260 -1.17 13.72 -5.41
N GLN A 261 -0.87 13.58 -6.71
CA GLN A 261 -0.84 14.67 -7.66
C GLN A 261 -2.00 14.53 -8.65
N LYS A 262 -2.53 15.66 -9.10
CA LYS A 262 -3.56 15.73 -10.14
C LYS A 262 -3.23 16.89 -11.07
N ILE A 263 -3.06 16.59 -12.35
CA ILE A 263 -2.66 17.56 -13.36
C ILE A 263 -3.70 17.58 -14.47
N SER A 264 -4.17 18.78 -14.81
CA SER A 264 -5.10 19.01 -15.93
C SER A 264 -4.48 18.59 -17.27
N CYS A 265 -5.28 17.95 -18.13
CA CYS A 265 -4.84 17.56 -19.47
C CYS A 265 -4.57 18.80 -20.33
N SER A 266 -3.44 18.82 -21.04
CA SER A 266 -3.09 19.94 -21.92
C SER A 266 -3.93 19.96 -23.20
N SER A 267 -3.93 21.09 -23.93
CA SER A 267 -4.57 21.14 -25.24
C SER A 267 -3.84 20.24 -26.24
N GLY A 268 -4.59 19.58 -27.12
CA GLY A 268 -4.06 18.55 -28.02
C GLY A 268 -3.99 17.15 -27.40
N HIS A 269 -4.33 17.02 -26.11
CA HIS A 269 -4.37 15.75 -25.39
C HIS A 269 -5.75 15.50 -24.77
N TYR A 270 -6.03 14.24 -24.46
CA TYR A 270 -7.18 13.83 -23.65
C TYR A 270 -6.74 12.88 -22.53
N CYS A 271 -7.47 12.91 -21.44
CA CYS A 271 -7.18 12.14 -20.24
C CYS A 271 -8.46 11.46 -19.76
N ARG A 272 -8.55 10.15 -19.91
CA ARG A 272 -9.68 9.37 -19.39
C ARG A 272 -9.60 9.23 -17.87
N THR A 273 -10.69 8.87 -17.23
CA THR A 273 -10.68 8.48 -15.82
C THR A 273 -9.60 7.42 -15.58
N GLY A 274 -8.77 7.60 -14.55
CA GLY A 274 -7.68 6.66 -14.23
C GLY A 274 -6.36 6.91 -14.97
N SER A 275 -6.22 8.00 -15.72
CA SER A 275 -4.99 8.27 -16.49
C SER A 275 -3.79 8.60 -15.58
N THR A 276 -2.63 8.01 -15.86
CA THR A 276 -1.34 8.34 -15.23
C THR A 276 -0.51 9.34 -16.03
N SER A 277 -0.85 9.51 -17.30
CA SER A 277 -0.25 10.44 -18.26
C SER A 277 -1.30 10.92 -19.25
N GLU A 278 -1.04 12.03 -19.94
CA GLU A 278 -1.92 12.53 -20.99
C GLU A 278 -1.75 11.76 -22.30
N THR A 279 -2.84 11.54 -23.04
CA THR A 279 -2.81 10.83 -24.33
C THR A 279 -2.98 11.84 -25.47
N PRO A 280 -2.09 11.87 -26.48
CA PRO A 280 -2.23 12.78 -27.61
C PRO A 280 -3.48 12.43 -28.42
N CYS A 281 -4.17 13.45 -28.91
CA CYS A 281 -5.30 13.26 -29.80
C CYS A 281 -4.83 12.79 -31.17
N PHE A 282 -5.70 12.03 -31.85
CA PHE A 282 -5.38 11.56 -33.19
C PHE A 282 -5.12 12.76 -34.13
N LYS A 283 -4.20 12.63 -35.10
CA LYS A 283 -3.75 13.76 -35.94
C LYS A 283 -4.86 14.52 -36.67
N LEU A 284 -6.04 13.91 -36.83
CA LEU A 284 -7.19 14.49 -37.52
C LEU A 284 -8.31 14.96 -36.56
N THR A 285 -8.10 14.86 -35.24
CA THR A 285 -9.02 15.34 -34.21
C THR A 285 -8.33 16.41 -33.35
N SER A 286 -9.11 17.38 -32.88
CA SER A 286 -8.63 18.40 -31.95
C SER A 286 -9.22 18.15 -30.57
N CYS A 287 -8.39 18.24 -29.53
CA CYS A 287 -8.84 18.21 -28.15
C CYS A 287 -8.53 19.52 -27.45
N ASN A 288 -9.55 20.02 -26.75
CA ASN A 288 -9.40 21.18 -25.89
C ASN A 288 -8.67 20.79 -24.60
N ALA A 289 -8.20 21.78 -23.85
CA ALA A 289 -7.67 21.53 -22.52
C ALA A 289 -8.73 20.83 -21.63
N ASN A 290 -8.29 19.95 -20.73
CA ASN A 290 -9.14 19.14 -19.86
C ASN A 290 -10.12 18.19 -20.59
N SER A 291 -9.83 17.79 -21.84
CA SER A 291 -10.72 16.86 -22.56
C SER A 291 -10.67 15.45 -21.94
N PRO A 292 -11.83 14.84 -21.62
CA PRO A 292 -11.89 13.48 -21.07
C PRO A 292 -11.72 12.40 -22.16
N SER A 293 -12.02 12.75 -23.41
CA SER A 293 -11.94 11.86 -24.57
C SER A 293 -11.73 12.68 -25.85
N GLN A 294 -11.30 12.00 -26.91
CA GLN A 294 -11.30 12.54 -28.27
C GLN A 294 -12.62 12.17 -28.98
N ASN A 295 -13.14 13.08 -29.80
CA ASN A 295 -14.31 12.82 -30.63
C ASN A 295 -13.87 12.15 -31.95
N ILE A 296 -14.18 10.86 -32.09
CA ILE A 296 -13.85 10.05 -33.28
C ILE A 296 -15.06 9.68 -34.15
N HIS A 297 -16.22 10.33 -33.94
CA HIS A 297 -17.48 9.96 -34.61
C HIS A 297 -17.41 9.99 -36.14
N ALA A 298 -16.51 10.78 -36.74
CA ALA A 298 -16.39 10.91 -38.19
C ALA A 298 -15.57 9.79 -38.88
N TYR A 299 -14.80 8.98 -38.13
CA TYR A 299 -13.79 8.08 -38.73
C TYR A 299 -14.15 6.59 -38.72
N GLY A 300 -15.27 6.20 -38.08
CA GLY A 300 -15.79 4.84 -38.14
C GLY A 300 -16.23 4.38 -39.55
N ILE A 301 -16.30 5.31 -40.51
CA ILE A 301 -16.66 5.05 -41.91
C ILE A 301 -15.41 4.76 -42.78
N MET A 302 -14.18 5.04 -42.31
CA MET A 302 -12.96 4.88 -43.12
C MET A 302 -12.26 3.53 -42.98
N LEU A 303 -12.77 2.62 -42.16
CA LEU A 303 -12.18 1.29 -41.90
C LEU A 303 -13.15 0.13 -42.16
N LEU A 304 -14.27 0.38 -42.87
CA LEU A 304 -15.16 -0.63 -43.43
C LEU A 304 -15.07 -0.62 -44.96
#